data_AF-A0A3D2WVX6-F1
#
_entry.id   AF-A0A3D2WVX6-F1
#
_cell.length_a   1.000
_cell.length_b   1.000
_cell.length_c   1.000
_cell.angle_alpha   90.00
_cell.angle_beta   90.00
_cell.angle_gamma   90.00
#
_symmetry.space_group_name_H-M   'P 1'
#
loop_
_entity.id
_entity.type
_entity.pdbx_description
1 polymer ?
#
loop_
_entity_poly.entity_id
_entity_poly.type
_entity_poly.pdbx_seq_one_letter_code
_entity_poly.pdbx_strand_id
1 'polypeptide(L)'
;MKFTRNVYFFLYRNRRFIITWLIITAAVVLGLYFKINKEIITVTVVIFGVIANAFVGLAGLIAMIPVVGPLIVKVLSLPIFWLLNAAGYYISVIAIKRGYGRDVINYRIVTVIFLVGFAVGFVLAKLI
;
A
#
# COMPACT_ATOMS: atom_id res chain seq x y z
N MET A 1 4.05 3.50 -39.88
CA MET A 1 4.98 3.31 -38.74
C MET A 1 4.97 4.41 -37.65
N LYS A 2 4.29 5.57 -37.82
CA LYS A 2 4.18 6.60 -36.76
C LYS A 2 3.13 6.29 -35.67
N PHE A 3 2.11 5.50 -36.01
CA PHE A 3 0.98 5.22 -35.12
C PHE A 3 1.36 4.35 -33.90
N THR A 4 2.12 3.26 -34.12
CA THR A 4 2.56 2.35 -33.05
C THR A 4 3.50 3.02 -32.04
N ARG A 5 4.34 3.95 -32.49
CA ARG A 5 5.26 4.70 -31.62
C ARG A 5 4.52 5.67 -30.69
N ASN A 6 3.43 6.29 -31.16
CA ASN A 6 2.59 7.16 -30.33
C ASN A 6 1.79 6.36 -29.30
N VAL A 7 1.28 5.19 -29.66
CA VAL A 7 0.57 4.29 -28.73
C VAL A 7 1.52 3.76 -27.65
N TYR A 8 2.73 3.34 -28.02
CA TYR A 8 3.74 2.90 -27.05
C TYR A 8 4.14 4.01 -26.08
N PHE A 9 4.32 5.24 -26.59
CA PHE A 9 4.64 6.39 -25.77
C PHE A 9 3.51 6.75 -24.80
N PHE A 10 2.25 6.65 -25.24
CA PHE A 10 1.07 6.86 -24.40
C PHE A 10 0.97 5.80 -23.29
N LEU A 11 1.17 4.52 -23.63
CA LEU A 11 1.17 3.41 -22.68
C LEU A 11 2.27 3.57 -21.62
N TYR A 12 3.47 3.95 -22.02
CA TYR A 12 4.59 4.15 -21.10
C TYR A 12 4.34 5.35 -20.16
N ARG A 13 3.84 6.46 -20.70
CA ARG A 13 3.55 7.68 -19.92
C ARG A 13 2.45 7.47 -18.88
N ASN A 14 1.40 6.72 -19.24
CA ASN A 14 0.22 6.51 -18.39
C ASN A 14 0.21 5.15 -17.69
N ARG A 15 1.36 4.47 -17.59
CA ARG A 15 1.46 3.11 -17.07
C ARG A 15 0.78 2.91 -15.72
N ARG A 16 0.88 3.89 -14.81
CA ARG A 16 0.27 3.80 -13.47
C ARG A 16 -1.26 3.71 -13.57
N PHE A 17 -1.86 4.59 -14.37
CA PHE A 17 -3.31 4.60 -14.60
C PHE A 17 -3.76 3.28 -15.24
N ILE A 18 -3.05 2.84 -16.27
CA ILE A 18 -3.37 1.59 -16.99
C ILE A 18 -3.29 0.39 -16.04
N ILE A 19 -2.23 0.29 -15.23
CA ILE A 19 -2.07 -0.79 -14.24
C ILE A 19 -3.22 -0.78 -13.22
N THR A 20 -3.59 0.39 -12.69
CA THR A 20 -4.68 0.50 -11.73
C THR A 20 -6.01 0.02 -12.32
N TRP A 21 -6.37 0.46 -13.53
CA TRP A 21 -7.59 -0.01 -14.20
C TRP A 21 -7.57 -1.51 -14.50
N LEU A 22 -6.40 -2.04 -14.87
CA LEU A 22 -6.22 -3.47 -15.12
C LEU A 22 -6.43 -4.27 -13.83
N ILE A 23 -5.90 -3.81 -12.69
CA ILE A 23 -6.09 -4.45 -11.38
C ILE A 23 -7.57 -4.43 -10.96
N ILE A 24 -8.25 -3.28 -11.07
CA ILE A 24 -9.68 -3.16 -10.71
C ILE A 24 -10.52 -4.11 -11.57
N THR A 25 -10.26 -4.11 -12.88
CA THR A 25 -10.98 -4.98 -13.82
C THR A 25 -10.73 -6.45 -13.51
N ALA A 26 -9.48 -6.83 -13.24
CA ALA A 26 -9.12 -8.19 -12.85
C ALA A 26 -9.82 -8.61 -11.54
N ALA A 27 -9.87 -7.74 -10.53
CA ALA A 27 -10.54 -8.02 -9.27
C ALA A 27 -12.06 -8.25 -9.44
N VAL A 28 -12.72 -7.43 -10.28
CA VAL A 28 -14.15 -7.61 -10.61
C VAL A 28 -14.38 -8.92 -11.37
N VAL A 29 -13.55 -9.22 -12.38
CA VAL A 29 -13.65 -10.46 -13.15
C VAL A 29 -13.44 -11.68 -12.25
N LEU A 30 -12.46 -11.64 -11.35
CA LEU A 30 -12.23 -12.70 -10.37
C LEU A 30 -13.43 -12.86 -9.43
N GLY A 31 -13.99 -11.77 -8.92
CA GLY A 31 -15.19 -11.82 -8.08
C GLY A 31 -16.38 -12.48 -8.79
N LEU A 32 -16.59 -12.15 -10.07
CA LEU A 32 -17.61 -12.79 -10.90
C LEU A 32 -17.30 -14.27 -11.16
N TYR A 33 -16.03 -14.62 -11.41
CA TYR A 33 -15.58 -15.99 -11.63
C TYR A 33 -15.81 -16.87 -10.39
N PHE A 34 -15.52 -16.35 -9.19
CA PHE A 34 -15.81 -17.01 -7.92
C PHE A 34 -17.29 -16.97 -7.52
N LYS A 35 -18.18 -16.48 -8.40
CA LYS A 35 -19.63 -16.36 -8.17
C LYS A 35 -19.98 -15.55 -6.92
N ILE A 36 -19.17 -14.55 -6.58
CA ILE A 36 -19.52 -13.58 -5.54
C ILE A 36 -20.76 -12.82 -6.02
N ASN A 37 -21.73 -12.58 -5.12
CA ASN A 37 -22.93 -11.83 -5.45
C ASN A 37 -22.56 -10.45 -6.04
N LYS A 38 -23.15 -10.11 -7.19
CA LYS A 38 -22.91 -8.87 -7.92
C LYS A 38 -23.21 -7.63 -7.08
N GLU A 39 -24.19 -7.72 -6.17
CA GLU A 39 -24.50 -6.65 -5.22
C GLU A 39 -23.31 -6.38 -4.29
N ILE A 40 -22.69 -7.43 -3.75
CA ILE A 40 -21.51 -7.33 -2.89
C ILE A 40 -20.33 -6.73 -3.64
N ILE A 41 -20.09 -7.18 -4.88
CA ILE A 41 -19.02 -6.63 -5.73
C ILE A 41 -19.24 -5.14 -5.96
N THR A 42 -20.47 -4.74 -6.32
CA THR A 42 -20.82 -3.35 -6.63
C THR A 42 -20.67 -2.47 -5.40
N VAL A 43 -21.25 -2.88 -4.26
CA VAL A 43 -21.14 -2.14 -2.99
C VAL A 43 -19.68 -1.99 -2.59
N THR A 44 -18.88 -3.06 -2.70
CA THR A 44 -17.45 -3.03 -2.38
C THR A 44 -16.69 -2.05 -3.26
N VAL A 45 -16.85 -2.14 -4.58
CA VAL A 45 -16.19 -1.23 -5.55
C VAL A 45 -16.58 0.23 -5.30
N VAL A 46 -17.87 0.49 -5.04
CA VAL A 46 -18.36 1.85 -4.74
C VAL A 46 -17.76 2.37 -3.44
N ILE A 47 -17.79 1.57 -2.36
CA ILE A 47 -17.21 1.97 -1.07
C ILE A 47 -15.72 2.29 -1.22
N PHE A 48 -14.94 1.41 -1.85
CA PHE A 48 -13.51 1.64 -2.07
C PHE A 48 -13.27 2.88 -2.95
N GLY A 49 -14.07 3.07 -4.00
CA GLY A 49 -13.97 4.24 -4.88
C GLY A 49 -14.29 5.56 -4.17
N VAL A 50 -15.34 5.59 -3.35
CA VAL A 50 -15.73 6.77 -2.57
C VAL A 50 -14.67 7.08 -1.51
N ILE A 51 -14.21 6.08 -0.77
CA ILE A 51 -13.16 6.23 0.23
C ILE A 51 -11.87 6.74 -0.42
N ALA A 52 -11.42 6.14 -1.53
CA ALA A 52 -10.21 6.57 -2.23
C ALA A 52 -10.30 8.02 -2.70
N ASN A 53 -11.45 8.43 -3.27
CA ASN A 53 -11.66 9.82 -3.66
C ASN A 53 -11.68 10.78 -2.47
N ALA A 54 -12.29 10.39 -1.35
CA ALA A 54 -12.27 11.18 -0.12
C ALA A 54 -10.84 11.38 0.39
N PHE A 55 -9.99 10.35 0.37
CA PHE A 55 -8.58 10.47 0.72
C PHE A 55 -7.78 11.36 -0.25
N VAL A 56 -8.04 11.28 -1.55
CA VAL A 56 -7.41 12.18 -2.54
C VAL A 56 -7.83 13.63 -2.30
N GLY A 57 -9.11 13.87 -2.02
CA GLY A 57 -9.62 15.20 -1.67
C GLY A 57 -8.99 15.74 -0.39
N LEU A 58 -8.94 14.93 0.67
CA LEU A 58 -8.27 15.29 1.92
C LEU A 58 -6.79 15.56 1.72
N ALA A 59 -6.07 14.71 0.98
CA ALA A 59 -4.66 14.92 0.67
C ALA A 59 -4.43 16.22 -0.12
N GLY A 60 -5.33 16.54 -1.05
CA GLY A 60 -5.31 17.82 -1.79
C GLY A 60 -5.49 19.02 -0.88
N LEU A 61 -6.47 19.00 0.02
CA LEU A 61 -6.70 20.05 1.02
C LEU A 61 -5.50 20.22 1.96
N ILE A 62 -4.95 19.11 2.42
CA ILE A 62 -3.76 19.08 3.28
C ILE A 62 -2.54 19.67 2.54
N ALA A 63 -2.35 19.34 1.26
CA ALA A 63 -1.24 19.82 0.45
C ALA A 63 -1.28 21.34 0.18
N MET A 64 -2.45 21.97 0.29
CA MET A 64 -2.57 23.43 0.18
C MET A 64 -1.90 24.18 1.35
N ILE A 65 -1.66 23.51 2.48
CA ILE A 65 -1.00 24.10 3.65
C ILE A 65 0.44 23.57 3.72
N PRO A 66 1.45 24.32 3.23
CA PRO A 66 2.79 23.79 2.98
C PRO A 66 3.53 23.31 4.24
N VAL A 67 3.22 23.85 5.42
CA VAL A 67 3.88 23.49 6.69
C VAL A 67 3.06 22.47 7.49
N VAL A 68 1.76 22.75 7.67
CA VAL A 68 0.87 21.90 8.49
C VAL A 68 0.47 20.62 7.74
N GLY A 69 0.37 20.69 6.42
CA GLY A 69 -0.02 19.58 5.57
C GLY A 69 0.85 18.33 5.79
N PRO A 70 2.18 18.43 5.61
CA PRO A 70 3.10 17.33 5.86
C PRO A 70 3.05 16.79 7.30
N LEU A 71 2.77 17.64 8.30
CA LEU A 71 2.63 17.21 9.69
C LEU A 71 1.35 16.40 9.90
N ILE A 72 0.22 16.83 9.32
CA ILE A 72 -1.05 16.10 9.38
C ILE A 72 -0.91 14.71 8.71
N VAL A 73 -0.27 14.62 7.55
CA VAL A 73 -0.04 13.31 6.88
C VAL A 73 0.78 12.38 7.78
N LYS A 74 1.79 12.88 8.47
CA LYS A 74 2.59 12.07 9.42
C LYS A 74 1.73 11.57 10.58
N VAL A 75 0.87 12.43 11.14
CA VAL A 75 -0.01 12.06 12.25
C VAL A 75 -1.07 11.05 11.81
N LEU A 76 -1.69 11.25 10.65
CA LEU A 76 -2.73 10.35 10.12
C LEU A 76 -2.19 9.00 9.64
N SER A 77 -0.93 8.94 9.22
CA SER A 77 -0.29 7.67 8.83
C SER A 77 0.12 6.82 10.03
N LEU A 78 0.40 7.43 11.20
CA LEU A 78 0.78 6.70 12.42
C LEU A 78 -0.25 5.61 12.82
N PRO A 79 -1.56 5.86 12.95
CA PRO A 79 -2.53 4.83 13.33
C PRO A 79 -2.44 3.56 12.49
N ILE A 80 -2.22 3.67 11.18
CA ILE A 80 -2.10 2.51 10.28
C ILE A 80 -0.85 1.70 10.64
N PHE A 81 0.29 2.35 10.88
CA PHE A 81 1.51 1.66 11.32
C PHE A 81 1.31 0.95 12.65
N TRP A 82 0.63 1.59 13.61
CA TRP A 82 0.32 0.97 14.91
C TRP A 82 -0.60 -0.24 14.76
N LEU A 83 -1.62 -0.17 13.92
CA LEU A 83 -2.52 -1.30 13.65
C LEU A 83 -1.78 -2.48 13.00
N LEU A 84 -0.97 -2.23 11.98
CA LEU A 84 -0.17 -3.26 11.32
C LEU A 84 0.85 -3.90 12.30
N ASN A 85 1.45 -3.09 13.15
CA ASN A 85 2.40 -3.55 14.15
C ASN A 85 1.72 -4.39 15.24
N ALA A 86 0.56 -3.95 15.74
CA ALA A 86 -0.28 -4.71 16.66
C ALA A 86 -0.72 -6.05 16.04
N ALA A 87 -1.16 -6.06 14.79
CA ALA A 87 -1.48 -7.28 14.06
C ALA A 87 -0.26 -8.22 13.94
N GLY A 88 0.91 -7.67 13.61
CA GLY A 88 2.17 -8.42 13.55
C GLY A 88 2.53 -9.08 14.88
N TYR A 89 2.38 -8.38 16.00
CA TYR A 89 2.59 -8.95 17.33
C TYR A 89 1.54 -10.01 17.67
N TYR A 90 0.27 -9.75 17.38
CA TYR A 90 -0.81 -10.69 17.63
C TYR A 90 -0.60 -12.02 16.89
N ILE A 91 -0.31 -11.94 15.58
CA ILE A 91 0.02 -13.11 14.75
C ILE A 91 1.27 -13.82 15.29
N SER A 92 2.29 -13.07 15.72
CA SER A 92 3.50 -13.66 16.31
C SER A 92 3.20 -14.46 17.58
N VAL A 93 2.33 -13.95 18.47
CA VAL A 93 1.93 -14.67 19.68
C VAL A 93 1.22 -15.98 19.33
N ILE A 94 0.31 -15.94 18.35
CA ILE A 94 -0.38 -17.15 17.87
C ILE A 94 0.62 -18.16 17.29
N ALA A 95 1.58 -17.70 16.47
CA ALA A 95 2.59 -18.54 15.85
C ALA A 95 3.51 -19.20 16.88
N ILE A 96 3.94 -18.45 17.91
CA ILE A 96 4.73 -18.98 19.02
C ILE A 96 3.95 -20.07 19.77
N LYS A 97 2.67 -19.83 20.09
CA LYS A 97 1.80 -20.83 20.72
C LYS A 97 1.61 -22.10 19.89
N ARG A 98 1.77 -22.02 18.57
CA ARG A 98 1.70 -23.15 17.63
C ARG A 98 3.05 -23.85 17.39
N GLY A 99 4.12 -23.45 18.09
CA GLY A 99 5.44 -24.07 17.97
C GLY A 99 6.38 -23.41 16.95
N TYR A 100 5.94 -22.40 16.20
CA TYR A 100 6.74 -21.68 15.20
C TYR A 100 7.62 -20.57 15.81
N GLY A 101 8.01 -20.70 17.09
CA GLY A 101 8.76 -19.65 17.79
C GLY A 101 10.11 -19.32 17.15
N ARG A 102 10.82 -20.34 16.64
CA ARG A 102 12.09 -20.15 15.92
C ARG A 102 11.90 -19.35 14.63
N ASP A 103 10.84 -19.60 13.89
CA ASP A 103 10.56 -18.88 12.64
C ASP A 103 10.20 -17.42 12.91
N VAL A 104 9.42 -17.15 13.96
CA VAL A 104 9.09 -15.79 14.40
C VAL A 104 10.35 -15.03 14.81
N ILE A 105 11.26 -15.67 15.54
CA ILE A 105 12.54 -15.06 15.95
C ILE A 105 13.41 -14.79 14.73
N ASN A 106 13.58 -15.75 13.83
CA ASN A 106 14.38 -15.60 12.62
C ASN A 106 13.88 -14.43 11.76
N TYR A 107 12.57 -14.33 11.53
CA TYR A 107 11.97 -13.20 10.81
C TYR A 107 12.23 -11.86 11.50
N ARG A 108 12.11 -11.81 12.84
CA ARG A 108 12.36 -10.57 13.61
C ARG A 108 13.82 -10.16 13.55
N ILE A 109 14.75 -11.11 13.64
CA ILE A 109 16.20 -10.84 13.51
C ILE A 109 16.50 -10.26 12.13
N VAL A 110 16.00 -10.88 11.06
CA VAL A 110 16.18 -10.38 9.69
C VAL A 110 15.63 -8.96 9.54
N THR A 111 14.44 -8.70 10.09
CA THR A 111 13.82 -7.37 10.07
C THR A 111 14.69 -6.34 10.79
N VAL A 112 15.21 -6.66 11.97
CA VAL A 112 16.08 -5.76 12.75
C VAL A 112 17.37 -5.47 12.00
N ILE A 113 18.03 -6.51 11.46
CA ILE A 113 19.26 -6.34 10.67
C ILE A 113 19.01 -5.43 9.47
N PHE A 114 17.90 -5.66 8.75
CA PHE A 114 17.53 -4.83 7.61
C PHE A 114 17.29 -3.37 8.02
N LEU A 115 16.54 -3.12 9.10
CA LEU A 115 16.25 -1.77 9.57
C LEU A 115 17.51 -1.03 10.03
N VAL A 116 18.40 -1.72 10.75
CA VAL A 116 19.69 -1.15 11.17
C VAL A 116 20.57 -0.87 9.97
N GLY A 117 20.71 -1.83 9.04
CA GLY A 117 21.50 -1.65 7.82
C GLY A 117 20.97 -0.51 6.95
N PHE A 118 19.65 -0.41 6.79
CA PHE A 118 19.01 0.70 6.08
C PHE A 118 19.27 2.04 6.77
N ALA A 119 19.11 2.11 8.09
CA ALA A 119 19.34 3.34 8.85
C ALA A 119 20.80 3.82 8.73
N VAL A 120 21.76 2.91 8.91
CA VAL A 120 23.19 3.21 8.76
C VAL A 120 23.51 3.63 7.32
N GLY A 121 23.04 2.87 6.33
CA GLY A 121 23.24 3.19 4.92
C GLY A 121 22.65 4.55 4.53
N PHE A 122 21.48 4.89 5.04
CA PHE A 122 20.85 6.20 4.81
C PHE A 122 21.66 7.35 5.43
N VAL A 123 22.18 7.18 6.65
CA VAL A 123 23.04 8.18 7.29
C VAL A 123 24.33 8.37 6.50
N LEU A 124 25.00 7.28 6.13
CA LEU A 124 26.24 7.33 5.33
C LEU A 124 26.01 7.99 3.96
N ALA A 125 24.92 7.64 3.26
CA ALA A 125 24.59 8.20 1.95
C ALA A 125 24.26 9.71 2.00
N LYS A 126 23.88 10.24 3.18
CA LYS A 126 23.61 11.67 3.36
C LYS A 126 24.87 12.47 3.74
N LEU A 127 25.92 11.79 4.22
CA LEU A 127 27.19 12.41 4.60
C LEU A 127 28.18 12.52 3.43
N ILE A 128 27.99 11.70 2.39
CA ILE A 128 28.67 11.77 1.09
C ILE A 128 27.90 12.75 0.20
#